data_AF-A0A7S1RTB5-F1
#
_entry.id   AF-A0A7S1RTB5-F1
#
_cell.length_a   1.000
_cell.length_b   1.000
_cell.length_c   1.000
_cell.angle_alpha   90.00
_cell.angle_beta   90.00
_cell.angle_gamma   90.00
#
_symmetry.space_group_name_H-M   'P 1'
#
loop_
_entity.id
_entity.type
_entity.pdbx_description
1 polymer ?
#
loop_
_entity_poly.entity_id
_entity_poly.type
_entity_poly.pdbx_seq_one_letter_code
_entity_poly.pdbx_strand_id
1 'polypeptide(L)'
;MKLRLGVVNRSNVDMYDPMSIFWMSFEDVKEYFAVVEVCRVHDGWEEYRERAWLPSGVGPGEAFDLTVYERTQVDLALWQERHITRESAIGASTNVDVGLAVLRRCGESTDGCPEFECVAYVRRSSDNCCSQELILDGGYVYRLAPLCFCQMQQVAPRRVTCVVHSANPVSLRKVSSSWRDVACATCGAASKGRSAAVTPGVKTSMLHERMGYIFSVDNDTDAAFGLQVDSNDSVGMVSSREGGACGCIELVPPRSRKVIMALAPRQGVVRSSYSIAFEPLPPEAAAWAAGTEGLHAAMPMAPPAAR
;
A
#
# COMPACT_ATOMS: atom_id res chain seq x y z
N MET A 1 22.69 -37.03 -27.66
CA MET A 1 23.58 -36.03 -27.04
C MET A 1 23.04 -35.75 -25.63
N LYS A 2 23.63 -36.35 -24.59
CA LYS A 2 23.19 -36.15 -23.19
C LYS A 2 23.76 -34.80 -22.72
N LEU A 3 22.92 -33.79 -22.53
CA LEU A 3 23.29 -32.55 -21.86
C LEU A 3 23.66 -32.90 -20.41
N ARG A 4 24.93 -32.76 -20.05
CA ARG A 4 25.38 -32.84 -18.65
C ARG A 4 25.14 -31.47 -18.02
N LEU A 5 24.18 -31.39 -17.11
CA LEU A 5 23.99 -30.23 -16.23
C LEU A 5 25.10 -30.26 -15.17
N GLY A 6 26.24 -29.64 -15.47
CA GLY A 6 27.22 -29.30 -14.45
C GLY A 6 26.89 -27.91 -13.91
N VAL A 7 26.18 -27.82 -12.79
CA VAL A 7 25.97 -26.54 -12.11
C VAL A 7 26.90 -26.51 -10.90
N VAL A 8 28.18 -26.31 -11.17
CA VAL A 8 29.13 -25.90 -10.13
C VAL A 8 28.84 -24.42 -9.85
N ASN A 9 28.49 -24.09 -8.60
CA ASN A 9 28.21 -22.69 -8.26
C ASN A 9 29.49 -21.84 -8.23
N ARG A 10 29.38 -20.51 -8.06
CA ARG A 10 30.53 -19.59 -7.99
C ARG A 10 31.53 -19.91 -6.86
N SER A 11 31.13 -20.72 -5.90
CA SER A 11 31.98 -21.19 -4.78
C SER A 11 32.61 -22.56 -5.04
N ASN A 12 32.54 -23.05 -6.28
CA ASN A 12 33.11 -24.32 -6.73
C ASN A 12 32.52 -25.57 -6.04
N VAL A 13 31.27 -25.47 -5.56
CA VAL A 13 30.54 -26.60 -4.97
C VAL A 13 29.79 -27.34 -6.07
N ASP A 14 30.03 -28.64 -6.17
CA ASP A 14 29.28 -29.54 -7.05
C ASP A 14 27.85 -29.67 -6.50
N MET A 15 26.87 -29.08 -7.20
CA MET A 15 25.48 -29.12 -6.77
C MET A 15 24.78 -30.45 -7.10
N TYR A 16 25.49 -31.42 -7.69
CA TYR A 16 24.93 -32.72 -8.02
C TYR A 16 24.86 -33.62 -6.78
N ASP A 17 23.89 -33.37 -5.89
CA ASP A 17 23.46 -34.37 -4.92
C ASP A 17 22.39 -35.28 -5.57
N PRO A 18 22.73 -36.53 -5.95
CA PRO A 18 21.80 -37.45 -6.58
C PRO A 18 20.61 -37.84 -5.68
N MET A 19 20.65 -37.51 -4.38
CA MET A 19 19.56 -37.77 -3.45
C MET A 19 18.57 -36.61 -3.30
N SER A 20 18.90 -35.41 -3.78
CA SER A 20 18.12 -34.18 -3.55
C SER A 20 17.62 -33.49 -4.83
N ILE A 21 18.11 -33.90 -6.01
CA ILE A 21 17.62 -33.42 -7.30
C ILE A 21 16.77 -34.51 -7.95
N PHE A 22 15.49 -34.23 -8.17
CA PHE A 22 14.57 -35.13 -8.86
C PHE A 22 13.81 -34.40 -9.98
N TRP A 23 13.27 -35.18 -10.90
CA TRP A 23 12.35 -34.71 -11.92
C TRP A 23 10.96 -35.25 -11.58
N MET A 24 9.93 -34.43 -11.75
CA MET A 24 8.55 -34.84 -11.64
C MET A 24 7.73 -34.21 -12.76
N SER A 25 6.53 -34.72 -12.99
CA SER A 25 5.63 -34.09 -13.95
C SER A 25 5.19 -32.71 -13.44
N PHE A 26 4.84 -31.80 -14.35
CA PHE A 26 4.32 -30.50 -13.95
C PHE A 26 2.98 -30.60 -13.20
N GLU A 27 2.18 -31.64 -13.49
CA GLU A 27 0.95 -31.91 -12.75
C GLU A 27 1.24 -32.28 -11.29
N ASP A 28 2.28 -33.07 -11.03
CA ASP A 28 2.73 -33.37 -9.66
C ASP A 28 3.22 -32.12 -8.92
N VAL A 29 3.88 -31.18 -9.62
CA VAL A 29 4.27 -29.89 -9.03
C VAL A 29 3.03 -29.13 -8.55
N LYS A 30 1.99 -29.06 -9.38
CA LYS A 30 0.73 -28.39 -9.03
C LYS A 30 -0.01 -29.08 -7.87
N GLU A 31 0.11 -30.41 -7.75
CA GLU A 31 -0.55 -31.19 -6.70
C GLU A 31 0.20 -31.11 -5.36
N TYR A 32 1.53 -31.23 -5.38
CA TYR A 32 2.32 -31.43 -4.16
C TYR A 32 2.97 -30.16 -3.62
N PHE A 33 3.18 -29.13 -4.44
CA PHE A 33 3.81 -27.88 -3.98
C PHE A 33 2.77 -26.80 -3.71
N ALA A 34 2.69 -26.37 -2.45
CA ALA A 34 1.78 -25.30 -2.05
C ALA A 34 2.28 -23.89 -2.45
N VAL A 35 3.60 -23.73 -2.66
CA VAL A 35 4.24 -22.44 -2.94
C VAL A 35 5.41 -22.65 -3.91
N VAL A 36 5.54 -21.74 -4.88
CA VAL A 36 6.72 -21.60 -5.75
C VAL A 36 7.23 -20.18 -5.60
N GLU A 37 8.46 -20.01 -5.12
CA GLU A 37 9.11 -18.71 -5.00
C GLU A 37 10.14 -18.54 -6.12
N VAL A 38 10.08 -17.42 -6.84
CA VAL A 38 11.01 -17.09 -7.92
C VAL A 38 11.68 -15.75 -7.60
N CYS A 39 12.99 -15.78 -7.37
CA CYS A 39 13.80 -14.57 -7.30
C CYS A 39 14.05 -14.05 -8.71
N ARG A 40 13.48 -12.89 -9.03
CA ARG A 40 13.73 -12.22 -10.31
C ARG A 40 15.13 -11.61 -10.31
N VAL A 41 15.93 -11.99 -11.30
CA VAL A 41 17.25 -11.39 -11.55
C VAL A 41 17.23 -10.93 -13.00
N HIS A 42 17.33 -9.63 -13.20
CA HIS A 42 17.42 -9.04 -14.52
C HIS A 42 18.89 -8.69 -14.81
N ASP A 43 19.46 -9.30 -15.84
CA ASP A 43 20.81 -8.95 -16.27
C ASP A 43 20.82 -7.53 -16.86
N GLY A 44 21.83 -6.74 -16.52
CA GLY A 44 21.99 -5.36 -16.97
C GLY A 44 21.07 -4.31 -16.33
N TRP A 45 20.19 -4.67 -15.39
CA TRP A 45 19.37 -3.70 -14.67
C TRP A 45 20.14 -3.05 -13.52
N GLU A 46 19.87 -1.77 -13.25
CA GLU A 46 20.44 -1.04 -12.13
C GLU A 46 19.58 -1.18 -10.87
N GLU A 47 20.20 -1.22 -9.69
CA GLU A 47 19.52 -1.33 -8.41
C GLU A 47 19.70 -0.05 -7.59
N TYR A 48 18.58 0.46 -7.06
CA TYR A 48 18.52 1.62 -6.19
C TYR A 48 17.85 1.24 -4.88
N ARG A 49 18.40 1.71 -3.74
CA ARG A 49 17.85 1.40 -2.41
C ARG A 49 17.78 2.62 -1.52
N GLU A 50 16.63 2.80 -0.89
CA GLU A 50 16.43 3.82 0.14
C GLU A 50 15.63 3.28 1.31
N ARG A 51 15.86 3.81 2.51
CA ARG A 51 15.19 3.36 3.74
C ARG A 51 14.26 4.41 4.29
N ALA A 52 13.03 4.05 4.64
CA ALA A 52 12.03 4.95 5.19
C ALA A 52 11.38 4.41 6.46
N TRP A 53 10.90 5.31 7.30
CA TRP A 53 9.92 4.99 8.34
C TRP A 53 8.52 4.84 7.74
N LEU A 54 7.82 3.78 8.12
CA LEU A 54 6.41 3.59 7.79
C LEU A 54 5.52 4.60 8.53
N PRO A 55 4.35 4.96 7.96
CA PRO A 55 3.36 5.74 8.68
C PRO A 55 2.89 4.98 9.93
N SER A 56 2.68 5.70 11.03
CA SER A 56 2.26 5.13 12.32
C SER A 56 1.53 6.15 13.18
N GLY A 57 1.25 5.80 14.45
CA GLY A 57 0.63 6.71 15.42
C GLY A 57 1.46 7.94 15.79
N VAL A 58 2.73 8.00 15.40
CA VAL A 58 3.59 9.20 15.61
C VAL A 58 3.69 10.10 14.37
N GLY A 59 3.12 9.70 13.23
CA GLY A 59 3.09 10.56 12.05
C GLY A 59 3.03 9.82 10.70
N PRO A 60 3.07 10.58 9.59
CA PRO A 60 2.90 10.06 8.23
C PRO A 60 4.12 9.28 7.70
N GLY A 61 5.19 9.15 8.49
CA GLY A 61 6.42 8.48 8.09
C GLY A 61 7.19 9.21 6.99
N GLU A 62 7.85 8.45 6.16
CA GLU A 62 8.62 8.92 5.01
C GLU A 62 8.16 8.19 3.74
N ALA A 63 8.45 8.78 2.59
CA ALA A 63 8.15 8.22 1.28
C ALA A 63 9.39 8.32 0.38
N PHE A 64 9.24 7.93 -0.88
CA PHE A 64 10.32 8.00 -1.85
C PHE A 64 9.86 8.74 -3.11
N ASP A 65 10.69 9.63 -3.64
CA ASP A 65 10.51 10.19 -4.97
C ASP A 65 11.43 9.42 -5.93
N LEU A 66 10.82 8.73 -6.90
CA LEU A 66 11.47 8.05 -8.01
C LEU A 66 11.35 8.93 -9.26
N THR A 67 12.45 9.53 -9.68
CA THR A 67 12.52 10.31 -10.92
C THR A 67 12.84 9.39 -12.08
N VAL A 68 11.94 9.33 -13.07
CA VAL A 68 12.05 8.47 -14.25
C VAL A 68 12.31 9.36 -15.46
N TYR A 69 13.49 9.27 -16.05
CA TYR A 69 13.91 10.17 -17.13
C TYR A 69 13.33 9.75 -18.49
N GLU A 70 13.32 8.46 -18.78
CA GLU A 70 12.75 7.87 -19.99
C GLU A 70 11.83 6.70 -19.64
N ARG A 71 10.96 6.31 -20.57
CA ARG A 71 10.01 5.21 -20.33
C ARG A 71 10.78 3.93 -19.99
N THR A 72 10.54 3.39 -18.80
CA THR A 72 11.40 2.37 -18.21
C THR A 72 10.61 1.31 -17.49
N GLN A 73 11.01 0.05 -17.68
CA GLN A 73 10.51 -1.07 -16.91
C GLN A 73 11.22 -1.12 -15.55
N VAL A 74 10.46 -1.24 -14.48
CA VAL A 74 10.97 -1.28 -13.12
C VAL A 74 10.35 -2.45 -12.35
N ASP A 75 11.14 -3.03 -11.45
CA ASP A 75 10.65 -3.93 -10.42
C ASP A 75 10.77 -3.21 -9.07
N LEU A 76 9.63 -2.91 -8.46
CA LEU A 76 9.56 -2.25 -7.17
C LEU A 76 9.39 -3.29 -6.08
N ALA A 77 10.17 -3.19 -5.01
CA ALA A 77 9.98 -3.99 -3.82
C ALA A 77 10.12 -3.15 -2.55
N LEU A 78 9.20 -3.32 -1.60
CA LEU A 78 9.27 -2.70 -0.28
C LEU A 78 9.51 -3.77 0.78
N TRP A 79 10.74 -3.82 1.28
CA TRP A 79 11.20 -4.82 2.25
C TRP A 79 11.03 -4.33 3.67
N GLN A 80 10.46 -5.17 4.55
CA GLN A 80 10.36 -4.88 5.97
C GLN A 80 11.71 -5.13 6.66
N GLU A 81 12.20 -4.17 7.45
CA GLU A 81 13.39 -4.40 8.27
C GLU A 81 13.05 -5.35 9.43
N ARG A 82 13.81 -6.45 9.53
CA ARG A 82 13.68 -7.44 10.61
C ARG A 82 13.91 -6.80 11.98
N HIS A 83 13.14 -7.23 12.98
CA HIS A 83 13.26 -6.71 14.34
C HIS A 83 14.04 -7.71 15.21
N ILE A 84 15.36 -7.52 15.27
CA ILE A 84 16.31 -8.44 15.92
C ILE A 84 15.92 -8.78 17.38
N THR A 85 15.34 -7.84 18.14
CA THR A 85 14.99 -8.06 19.55
C THR A 85 13.61 -8.71 19.78
N ARG A 86 12.74 -8.84 18.77
CA ARG A 86 11.40 -9.45 18.91
C ARG A 86 11.30 -10.83 18.24
N GLU A 87 12.26 -11.20 17.40
CA GLU A 87 12.35 -12.51 16.74
C GLU A 87 12.99 -13.61 17.63
N SER A 88 13.41 -13.28 18.85
CA SER A 88 13.94 -14.25 19.83
C SER A 88 12.88 -15.23 20.37
N ALA A 89 11.59 -14.98 20.10
CA ALA A 89 10.52 -15.94 20.34
C ALA A 89 10.31 -16.80 19.08
N ILE A 90 10.58 -18.10 19.18
CA ILE A 90 10.39 -19.09 18.11
C ILE A 90 8.95 -19.00 17.57
N GLY A 91 8.80 -18.68 16.27
CA GLY A 91 7.54 -18.81 15.54
C GLY A 91 6.65 -17.55 15.46
N ALA A 92 7.05 -16.40 16.01
CA ALA A 92 6.27 -15.16 15.90
C ALA A 92 6.82 -14.23 14.79
N SER A 93 6.08 -14.07 13.68
CA SER A 93 6.40 -13.04 12.69
C SER A 93 6.15 -11.64 13.27
N THR A 94 7.13 -10.76 13.16
CA THR A 94 7.06 -9.36 13.59
C THR A 94 6.83 -8.40 12.42
N ASN A 95 6.42 -8.95 11.28
CA ASN A 95 6.02 -8.18 10.12
C ASN A 95 4.68 -7.47 10.40
N VAL A 96 4.48 -6.38 9.69
CA VAL A 96 3.28 -5.55 9.71
C VAL A 96 2.62 -5.58 8.34
N ASP A 97 1.41 -5.04 8.21
CA ASP A 97 0.79 -4.90 6.89
C ASP A 97 1.53 -3.81 6.11
N VAL A 98 2.14 -4.16 4.98
CA VAL A 98 2.88 -3.21 4.15
C VAL A 98 2.40 -3.30 2.72
N GLY A 99 2.02 -2.16 2.17
CA GLY A 99 1.71 -1.96 0.75
C GLY A 99 2.41 -0.72 0.23
N LEU A 100 2.33 -0.51 -1.09
CA LEU A 100 2.98 0.63 -1.74
C LEU A 100 2.06 1.21 -2.81
N ALA A 101 1.74 2.50 -2.70
CA ALA A 101 1.10 3.22 -3.79
C ALA A 101 2.18 3.89 -4.66
N VAL A 102 2.01 3.82 -5.98
CA VAL A 102 2.87 4.48 -6.96
C VAL A 102 2.10 5.66 -7.55
N LEU A 103 2.47 6.85 -7.13
CA LEU A 103 1.75 8.08 -7.40
C LEU A 103 2.53 8.96 -8.38
N ARG A 104 2.01 9.21 -9.58
CA ARG A 104 2.61 10.16 -10.52
C ARG A 104 2.28 11.58 -10.08
N ARG A 105 3.29 12.43 -9.88
CA ARG A 105 3.06 13.86 -9.62
C ARG A 105 2.53 14.53 -10.89
N CYS A 106 1.36 15.17 -10.79
CA CYS A 106 0.64 15.77 -11.92
C CYS A 106 0.66 17.31 -11.89
N GLY A 107 1.11 17.92 -10.80
CA GLY A 107 1.15 19.36 -10.63
C GLY A 107 1.10 19.75 -9.17
N GLU A 108 0.53 20.92 -8.91
CA GLU A 108 0.26 21.44 -7.58
C GLU A 108 -1.21 21.87 -7.51
N SER A 109 -1.82 21.58 -6.37
CA SER A 109 -3.19 21.97 -6.02
C SER A 109 -3.23 23.48 -5.76
N THR A 110 -4.44 24.04 -5.68
CA THR A 110 -4.68 25.45 -5.36
C THR A 110 -4.05 25.90 -4.04
N ASP A 111 -3.78 24.97 -3.13
CA ASP A 111 -3.10 25.20 -1.84
C ASP A 111 -1.58 24.96 -1.90
N GLY A 112 -1.00 24.82 -3.09
CA GLY A 112 0.43 24.61 -3.30
C GLY A 112 0.93 23.21 -2.94
N CYS A 113 0.04 22.29 -2.56
CA CYS A 113 0.41 20.91 -2.28
C CYS A 113 0.56 20.10 -3.58
N PRO A 114 1.51 19.16 -3.68
CA PRO A 114 1.63 18.29 -4.84
C PRO A 114 0.34 17.50 -5.12
N GLU A 115 -0.09 17.47 -6.38
CA GLU A 115 -1.18 16.60 -6.82
C GLU A 115 -0.66 15.30 -7.42
N PHE A 116 -1.40 14.23 -7.17
CA PHE A 116 -0.99 12.88 -7.49
C PHE A 116 -2.07 12.08 -8.22
N GLU A 117 -1.64 11.32 -9.21
CA GLU A 117 -2.43 10.27 -9.85
C GLU A 117 -1.91 8.89 -9.42
N CYS A 118 -2.79 7.99 -8.98
CA CYS A 118 -2.41 6.63 -8.61
C CYS A 118 -2.26 5.73 -9.85
N VAL A 119 -1.02 5.56 -10.29
CA VAL A 119 -0.66 4.74 -11.45
C VAL A 119 -0.73 3.26 -11.09
N ALA A 120 -0.14 2.89 -9.97
CA ALA A 120 -0.14 1.50 -9.51
C ALA A 120 -0.30 1.39 -7.98
N TYR A 121 -0.70 0.21 -7.56
CA TYR A 121 -0.84 -0.15 -6.15
C TYR A 121 -0.32 -1.58 -5.96
N VAL A 122 0.75 -1.68 -5.19
CA VAL A 122 1.31 -2.96 -4.73
C VAL A 122 0.52 -3.41 -3.52
N ARG A 123 -0.14 -4.57 -3.67
CA ARG A 123 -1.03 -5.16 -2.68
C ARG A 123 -0.38 -5.24 -1.30
N ARG A 124 -1.13 -4.92 -0.24
CA ARG A 124 -0.63 -5.07 1.13
C ARG A 124 -0.38 -6.55 1.46
N SER A 125 0.75 -6.82 2.12
CA SER A 125 1.08 -8.14 2.67
C SER A 125 1.69 -8.02 4.06
N SER A 126 1.68 -9.12 4.82
CA SER A 126 2.46 -9.29 6.05
C SER A 126 3.76 -10.08 5.79
N ASP A 127 4.13 -10.22 4.52
CA ASP A 127 5.32 -10.95 4.09
C ASP A 127 6.56 -10.07 4.24
N ASN A 128 7.75 -10.65 4.06
CA ASN A 128 9.01 -9.89 4.20
C ASN A 128 9.11 -8.73 3.21
N CYS A 129 8.42 -8.80 2.07
CA CYS A 129 8.25 -7.70 1.16
C CYS A 129 6.90 -7.76 0.43
N CYS A 130 6.51 -6.62 -0.14
CA CYS A 130 5.55 -6.57 -1.23
C CYS A 130 6.28 -6.02 -2.47
N SER A 131 6.01 -6.58 -3.65
CA SER A 131 6.69 -6.18 -4.89
C SER A 131 5.77 -6.23 -6.10
N GLN A 132 6.11 -5.44 -7.13
CA GLN A 132 5.39 -5.40 -8.39
C GLN A 132 6.27 -4.85 -9.51
N GLU A 133 6.17 -5.49 -10.69
CA GLU A 133 6.75 -5.00 -11.92
C GLU A 133 5.82 -4.00 -12.62
N LEU A 134 6.39 -2.92 -13.14
CA LEU A 134 5.67 -1.83 -13.79
C LEU A 134 6.47 -1.30 -14.98
N ILE A 135 5.76 -0.65 -15.90
CA ILE A 135 6.39 0.22 -16.89
C ILE A 135 5.96 1.64 -16.55
N LEU A 136 6.93 2.50 -16.25
CA LEU A 136 6.71 3.90 -15.92
C LEU A 136 7.06 4.78 -17.11
N ASP A 137 6.31 5.86 -17.31
CA ASP A 137 6.57 6.85 -18.34
C ASP A 137 7.72 7.77 -17.92
N GLY A 138 8.51 8.22 -18.90
CA GLY A 138 9.60 9.17 -18.67
C GLY A 138 9.12 10.61 -18.48
N GLY A 139 9.96 11.43 -17.86
CA GLY A 139 9.70 12.86 -17.65
C GLY A 139 8.91 13.17 -16.37
N TYR A 140 8.68 12.19 -15.50
CA TYR A 140 7.87 12.34 -14.29
C TYR A 140 8.64 12.00 -13.02
N VAL A 141 8.18 12.59 -11.92
CA VAL A 141 8.52 12.15 -10.56
C VAL A 141 7.36 11.33 -10.02
N TYR A 142 7.66 10.11 -9.61
CA TYR A 142 6.72 9.19 -8.97
C TYR A 142 6.96 9.16 -7.46
N ARG A 143 5.95 9.50 -6.68
CA ARG A 143 5.93 9.31 -5.23
C ARG A 143 5.57 7.85 -4.93
N LEU A 144 6.52 7.10 -4.40
CA LEU A 144 6.32 5.76 -3.85
C LEU A 144 5.94 5.92 -2.37
N ALA A 145 4.65 5.79 -2.06
CA ALA A 145 4.09 6.05 -0.74
C ALA A 145 3.78 4.74 0.00
N PRO A 146 4.54 4.40 1.06
CA PRO A 146 4.26 3.22 1.87
C PRO A 146 2.92 3.33 2.60
N LEU A 147 2.19 2.22 2.67
CA LEU A 147 0.94 2.09 3.44
C LEU A 147 1.12 1.04 4.52
N CYS A 148 0.76 1.38 5.76
CA CYS A 148 0.78 0.46 6.90
C CYS A 148 -0.27 0.88 7.92
N PHE A 149 -1.41 0.19 7.97
CA PHE A 149 -2.52 0.62 8.81
C PHE A 149 -2.50 -0.01 10.21
N CYS A 150 -1.84 -1.15 10.40
CA CYS A 150 -1.75 -1.79 11.71
C CYS A 150 -0.82 -1.05 12.69
N GLN A 151 -0.01 -0.12 12.17
CA GLN A 151 0.86 0.76 12.94
C GLN A 151 0.22 2.11 13.29
N MET A 152 -1.00 2.42 12.84
CA MET A 152 -1.64 3.75 13.02
C MET A 152 -1.87 4.14 14.48
N GLN A 153 -1.89 3.18 15.40
CA GLN A 153 -2.01 3.43 16.85
C GLN A 153 -0.70 3.17 17.61
N GLN A 154 0.38 2.84 16.89
CA GLN A 154 1.65 2.42 17.47
C GLN A 154 2.63 3.59 17.54
N VAL A 155 3.29 3.72 18.70
CA VAL A 155 4.29 4.78 18.94
C VAL A 155 5.71 4.39 18.52
N ALA A 156 5.92 3.12 18.19
CA ALA A 156 7.20 2.59 17.74
C ALA A 156 7.12 2.24 16.24
N PRO A 157 7.39 3.22 15.33
CA PRO A 157 7.28 2.99 13.90
C PRO A 157 8.24 1.91 13.40
N ARG A 158 7.88 1.26 12.30
CA ARG A 158 8.69 0.24 11.63
C ARG A 158 9.39 0.84 10.42
N ARG A 159 10.54 0.27 10.05
CA ARG A 159 11.31 0.70 8.88
C ARG A 159 11.13 -0.27 7.73
N VAL A 160 11.21 0.30 6.54
CA VAL A 160 11.22 -0.42 5.28
C VAL A 160 12.38 0.04 4.40
N THR A 161 12.83 -0.84 3.53
CA THR A 161 13.76 -0.53 2.44
C THR A 161 13.02 -0.63 1.12
N CYS A 162 12.87 0.49 0.41
CA CYS A 162 12.43 0.47 -0.98
C CYS A 162 13.62 0.07 -1.85
N VAL A 163 13.39 -0.89 -2.72
CA VAL A 163 14.34 -1.37 -3.72
C VAL A 163 13.68 -1.17 -5.07
N VAL A 164 14.40 -0.54 -6.00
CA VAL A 164 13.98 -0.34 -7.38
C VAL A 164 15.04 -0.98 -8.26
N HIS A 165 14.67 -2.05 -8.95
CA HIS A 165 15.45 -2.54 -10.09
C HIS A 165 14.90 -1.89 -11.36
N SER A 166 15.77 -1.36 -12.21
CA SER A 166 15.36 -0.55 -13.35
C SER A 166 16.13 -0.91 -14.62
N ALA A 167 15.43 -1.02 -15.75
CA ALA A 167 16.05 -1.30 -17.05
C ALA A 167 16.88 -0.14 -17.60
N ASN A 168 16.53 1.10 -17.23
CA ASN A 168 17.28 2.32 -17.56
C ASN A 168 17.57 3.13 -16.28
N PRO A 169 18.53 4.07 -16.30
CA PRO A 169 18.86 4.89 -15.13
C PRO A 169 17.67 5.69 -14.59
N VAL A 170 17.56 5.75 -13.27
CA VAL A 170 16.54 6.50 -12.53
C VAL A 170 17.19 7.20 -11.33
N SER A 171 16.43 8.04 -10.61
CA SER A 171 16.90 8.57 -9.32
C SER A 171 15.89 8.26 -8.23
N LEU A 172 16.32 7.51 -7.22
CA LEU A 172 15.53 7.24 -6.03
C LEU A 172 16.04 8.11 -4.89
N ARG A 173 15.14 8.83 -4.22
CA ARG A 173 15.46 9.66 -3.07
C ARG A 173 14.38 9.52 -2.00
N LYS A 174 14.80 9.42 -0.75
CA LYS A 174 13.90 9.49 0.40
C LYS A 174 13.41 10.92 0.60
N VAL A 175 12.13 11.07 0.90
CA VAL A 175 11.49 12.36 1.18
C VAL A 175 10.59 12.27 2.40
N SER A 176 10.38 13.38 3.09
CA SER A 176 9.36 13.47 4.14
C SER A 176 7.96 13.26 3.55
N SER A 177 7.12 12.50 4.25
CA SER A 177 5.73 12.29 3.89
C SER A 177 4.84 13.23 4.70
N SER A 178 3.69 13.59 4.15
CA SER A 178 2.60 14.26 4.85
C SER A 178 1.40 13.31 5.00
N TRP A 179 0.48 13.60 5.92
CA TRP A 179 -0.77 12.83 6.00
C TRP A 179 -1.60 12.92 4.72
N ARG A 180 -1.48 14.03 3.97
CA ARG A 180 -2.07 14.16 2.63
C ARG A 180 -1.47 13.15 1.66
N ASP A 181 -0.15 12.94 1.66
CA ASP A 181 0.49 11.95 0.79
C ASP A 181 -0.03 10.53 1.09
N VAL A 182 -0.13 10.18 2.37
CA VAL A 182 -0.69 8.89 2.80
C VAL A 182 -2.17 8.78 2.43
N ALA A 183 -2.94 9.85 2.55
CA ALA A 183 -4.35 9.88 2.16
C ALA A 183 -4.54 9.74 0.63
N CYS A 184 -3.73 10.44 -0.17
CA CYS A 184 -3.69 10.28 -1.64
C CYS A 184 -3.35 8.84 -2.02
N ALA A 185 -2.33 8.25 -1.39
CA ALA A 185 -1.93 6.86 -1.58
C ALA A 185 -3.05 5.88 -1.21
N THR A 186 -3.73 6.12 -0.09
CA THR A 186 -4.80 5.28 0.43
C THR A 186 -6.05 5.33 -0.45
N CYS A 187 -6.48 6.52 -0.88
CA CYS A 187 -7.56 6.67 -1.85
C CYS A 187 -7.18 6.07 -3.22
N GLY A 188 -5.91 6.23 -3.62
CA GLY A 188 -5.35 5.60 -4.80
C GLY A 188 -5.47 4.07 -4.76
N ALA A 189 -5.15 3.46 -3.62
CA ALA A 189 -5.33 2.02 -3.40
C ALA A 189 -6.82 1.63 -3.40
N ALA A 190 -7.67 2.39 -2.70
CA ALA A 190 -9.12 2.15 -2.64
C ALA A 190 -9.76 2.14 -4.05
N SER A 191 -9.29 3.02 -4.94
CA SER A 191 -9.77 3.10 -6.32
C SER A 191 -9.50 1.87 -7.19
N LYS A 192 -8.58 0.99 -6.77
CA LYS A 192 -8.32 -0.30 -7.44
C LYS A 192 -9.29 -1.40 -7.00
N GLY A 193 -10.13 -1.11 -6.01
CA GLY A 193 -11.19 -1.98 -5.54
C GLY A 193 -12.52 -1.77 -6.26
N ARG A 194 -13.62 -2.03 -5.55
CA ARG A 194 -14.98 -1.76 -6.04
C ARG A 194 -15.32 -0.30 -5.84
N SER A 195 -16.03 0.28 -6.79
CA SER A 195 -16.61 1.61 -6.63
C SER A 195 -18.11 1.59 -6.87
N ALA A 196 -18.83 2.44 -6.15
CA ALA A 196 -20.27 2.62 -6.33
C ALA A 196 -20.64 4.10 -6.23
N ALA A 197 -21.55 4.55 -7.07
CA ALA A 197 -22.20 5.84 -6.88
C ALA A 197 -23.25 5.69 -5.77
N VAL A 198 -23.23 6.60 -4.79
CA VAL A 198 -24.24 6.65 -3.72
C VAL A 198 -25.39 7.55 -4.15
N THR A 199 -25.03 8.74 -4.62
CA THR A 199 -25.90 9.74 -5.24
C THR A 199 -25.14 10.38 -6.40
N PRO A 200 -25.80 11.11 -7.32
CA PRO A 200 -25.10 11.83 -8.38
C PRO A 200 -23.98 12.73 -7.81
N GLY A 201 -22.75 12.51 -8.26
CA GLY A 201 -21.55 13.23 -7.81
C GLY A 201 -20.88 12.70 -6.53
N VAL A 202 -21.50 11.75 -5.81
CA VAL A 202 -20.86 11.09 -4.65
C VAL A 202 -20.52 9.64 -4.98
N LYS A 203 -19.23 9.30 -4.91
CA LYS A 203 -18.70 7.98 -5.25
C LYS A 203 -17.92 7.39 -4.08
N THR A 204 -18.21 6.15 -3.72
CA THR A 204 -17.40 5.36 -2.80
C THR A 204 -16.39 4.52 -3.56
N SER A 205 -15.22 4.29 -2.96
CA SER A 205 -14.23 3.32 -3.42
C SER A 205 -13.78 2.44 -2.26
N MET A 206 -13.67 1.15 -2.55
CA MET A 206 -13.66 0.09 -1.56
C MET A 206 -12.70 -1.01 -1.98
N LEU A 207 -11.51 -1.05 -1.37
CA LEU A 207 -10.55 -2.14 -1.58
C LEU A 207 -10.69 -3.16 -0.47
N HIS A 208 -10.98 -4.41 -0.84
CA HIS A 208 -10.95 -5.56 0.04
C HIS A 208 -9.82 -6.50 -0.38
N GLU A 209 -9.00 -6.90 0.59
CA GLU A 209 -7.89 -7.82 0.41
C GLU A 209 -7.58 -8.60 1.70
N ARG A 210 -6.65 -9.54 1.64
CA ARG A 210 -6.26 -10.37 2.81
C ARG A 210 -5.79 -9.52 4.00
N MET A 211 -5.10 -8.41 3.74
CA MET A 211 -4.62 -7.49 4.79
C MET A 211 -5.69 -6.49 5.24
N GLY A 212 -6.98 -6.78 4.98
CA GLY A 212 -8.10 -6.00 5.44
C GLY A 212 -8.69 -5.14 4.35
N TYR A 213 -8.93 -3.88 4.68
CA TYR A 213 -9.92 -3.12 3.93
C TYR A 213 -9.62 -1.62 3.91
N ILE A 214 -9.97 -0.92 2.83
CA ILE A 214 -9.85 0.54 2.69
C ILE A 214 -11.15 1.10 2.13
N PHE A 215 -11.70 2.13 2.78
CA PHE A 215 -12.86 2.91 2.32
C PHE A 215 -12.51 4.36 2.11
N SER A 216 -12.81 4.86 0.92
CA SER A 216 -12.73 6.28 0.61
C SER A 216 -13.99 6.78 -0.10
N VAL A 217 -14.21 8.07 0.00
CA VAL A 217 -15.35 8.76 -0.63
C VAL A 217 -14.84 9.96 -1.41
N ASP A 218 -15.35 10.10 -2.62
CA ASP A 218 -15.22 11.28 -3.47
C ASP A 218 -16.57 12.00 -3.49
N ASN A 219 -16.58 13.27 -3.14
CA ASN A 219 -17.73 14.15 -3.23
C ASN A 219 -17.43 15.25 -4.26
N ASP A 220 -17.92 15.04 -5.48
CA ASP A 220 -17.83 16.00 -6.58
C ASP A 220 -19.10 16.87 -6.68
N THR A 221 -19.86 17.00 -5.60
CA THR A 221 -21.02 17.90 -5.54
C THR A 221 -20.62 19.24 -4.90
N ASP A 222 -21.53 20.21 -5.00
CA ASP A 222 -21.42 21.51 -4.32
C ASP A 222 -22.01 21.49 -2.90
N ALA A 223 -22.50 20.33 -2.43
CA ALA A 223 -23.04 20.13 -1.09
C ALA A 223 -22.14 19.18 -0.28
N ALA A 224 -22.17 19.31 1.04
CA ALA A 224 -21.51 18.34 1.90
C ALA A 224 -22.27 16.99 1.87
N PHE A 225 -21.58 15.90 2.19
CA PHE A 225 -22.15 14.57 2.25
C PHE A 225 -21.83 13.94 3.61
N GLY A 226 -22.86 13.57 4.37
CA GLY A 226 -22.73 12.87 5.64
C GLY A 226 -22.75 11.36 5.46
N LEU A 227 -22.03 10.63 6.30
CA LEU A 227 -22.10 9.17 6.35
C LEU A 227 -21.71 8.62 7.72
N GLN A 228 -22.19 7.41 8.00
CA GLN A 228 -21.75 6.58 9.12
C GLN A 228 -21.13 5.30 8.60
N VAL A 229 -20.06 4.88 9.26
CA VAL A 229 -19.43 3.58 9.07
C VAL A 229 -19.33 2.86 10.40
N ASP A 230 -19.71 1.59 10.41
CA ASP A 230 -19.55 0.69 11.55
C ASP A 230 -18.78 -0.56 11.11
N SER A 231 -17.81 -0.97 11.91
CA SER A 231 -16.99 -2.16 11.75
C SER A 231 -16.76 -2.90 13.08
N ASN A 232 -17.61 -2.68 14.09
CA ASN A 232 -17.48 -3.28 15.43
C ASN A 232 -17.46 -4.81 15.44
N ASP A 233 -18.11 -5.46 14.47
CA ASP A 233 -18.09 -6.92 14.34
C ASP A 233 -16.78 -7.47 13.73
N SER A 234 -15.81 -6.60 13.42
CA SER A 234 -14.49 -7.01 12.96
C SER A 234 -13.68 -7.66 14.09
N VAL A 235 -13.08 -8.82 13.82
CA VAL A 235 -12.29 -9.59 14.79
C VAL A 235 -10.83 -9.57 14.38
N GLY A 236 -9.93 -9.33 15.35
CA GLY A 236 -8.49 -9.34 15.09
C GLY A 236 -7.99 -8.17 14.23
N MET A 237 -8.83 -7.16 13.97
CA MET A 237 -8.50 -5.98 13.18
C MET A 237 -8.17 -4.77 14.07
N VAL A 238 -7.40 -3.84 13.52
CA VAL A 238 -7.20 -2.48 14.03
C VAL A 238 -7.61 -1.48 12.96
N SER A 239 -8.23 -0.40 13.41
CA SER A 239 -8.67 0.70 12.57
C SER A 239 -7.61 1.79 12.47
N SER A 240 -7.56 2.45 11.31
CA SER A 240 -6.75 3.66 11.10
C SER A 240 -7.26 4.87 11.88
N ARG A 241 -8.51 4.82 12.38
CA ARG A 241 -9.12 5.88 13.17
C ARG A 241 -8.43 6.02 14.53
N GLU A 242 -8.44 7.23 15.07
CA GLU A 242 -7.89 7.52 16.39
C GLU A 242 -8.39 6.54 17.46
N GLY A 243 -7.48 6.08 18.32
CA GLY A 243 -7.77 5.08 19.35
C GLY A 243 -8.11 3.69 18.80
N GLY A 244 -8.00 3.48 17.48
CA GLY A 244 -8.42 2.24 16.84
C GLY A 244 -9.94 2.07 16.76
N ALA A 245 -10.70 3.17 16.77
CA ALA A 245 -12.16 3.13 16.75
C ALA A 245 -12.71 2.37 15.52
N CYS A 246 -13.57 1.39 15.78
CA CYS A 246 -14.21 0.56 14.75
C CYS A 246 -15.50 1.19 14.20
N GLY A 247 -15.83 2.44 14.55
CA GLY A 247 -16.96 3.16 14.00
C GLY A 247 -16.64 4.64 13.85
N CYS A 248 -17.27 5.29 12.87
CA CYS A 248 -17.17 6.73 12.71
C CYS A 248 -18.36 7.32 11.97
N ILE A 249 -18.71 8.56 12.32
CA ILE A 249 -19.55 9.44 11.52
C ILE A 249 -18.63 10.46 10.87
N GLU A 250 -18.90 10.75 9.61
CA GLU A 250 -18.06 11.63 8.81
C GLU A 250 -18.84 12.60 7.95
N LEU A 251 -18.33 13.82 7.89
CA LEU A 251 -18.73 14.81 6.89
C LEU A 251 -17.65 14.89 5.81
N VAL A 252 -18.06 14.70 4.56
CA VAL A 252 -17.23 14.88 3.37
C VAL A 252 -17.61 16.22 2.74
N PRO A 253 -16.74 17.25 2.82
CA PRO A 253 -17.02 18.56 2.24
C PRO A 253 -17.32 18.50 0.73
N PRO A 254 -17.97 19.53 0.17
CA PRO A 254 -18.08 19.71 -1.28
C PRO A 254 -16.72 19.64 -1.96
N ARG A 255 -16.69 19.14 -3.20
CA ARG A 255 -15.48 19.07 -4.04
C ARG A 255 -14.27 18.53 -3.30
N SER A 256 -14.45 17.43 -2.58
CA SER A 256 -13.40 16.84 -1.75
C SER A 256 -13.41 15.31 -1.78
N ARG A 257 -12.25 14.75 -1.46
CA ARG A 257 -12.03 13.31 -1.30
C ARG A 257 -11.52 13.04 0.10
N LYS A 258 -11.94 11.92 0.68
CA LYS A 258 -11.56 11.56 2.06
C LYS A 258 -11.39 10.05 2.22
N VAL A 259 -10.34 9.66 2.96
CA VAL A 259 -10.23 8.31 3.52
C VAL A 259 -11.16 8.25 4.71
N ILE A 260 -12.16 7.37 4.67
CA ILE A 260 -13.09 7.23 5.78
C ILE A 260 -12.49 6.30 6.83
N MET A 261 -12.07 5.10 6.43
CA MET A 261 -11.54 4.09 7.34
C MET A 261 -10.65 3.10 6.58
N ALA A 262 -9.53 2.71 7.18
CA ALA A 262 -8.80 1.53 6.77
C ALA A 262 -8.70 0.55 7.95
N LEU A 263 -8.85 -0.74 7.66
CA LEU A 263 -8.70 -1.83 8.61
C LEU A 263 -7.49 -2.68 8.21
N ALA A 264 -6.70 -3.07 9.19
CA ALA A 264 -5.62 -4.05 9.04
C ALA A 264 -5.64 -5.08 10.16
N PRO A 265 -5.18 -6.33 9.93
CA PRO A 265 -4.96 -7.29 10.98
C PRO A 265 -4.01 -6.73 12.03
N ARG A 266 -4.35 -6.89 13.31
CA ARG A 266 -3.40 -6.59 14.39
C ARG A 266 -2.19 -7.51 14.25
N GLN A 267 -1.03 -7.02 14.62
CA GLN A 267 0.18 -7.83 14.59
C GLN A 267 0.03 -9.09 15.47
N GLY A 268 0.44 -10.25 14.93
CA GLY A 268 0.44 -11.53 15.65
C GLY A 268 -0.92 -12.22 15.78
N VAL A 269 -1.99 -11.71 15.18
CA VAL A 269 -3.29 -12.42 15.19
C VAL A 269 -3.27 -13.60 14.23
N VAL A 270 -3.76 -14.74 14.70
CA VAL A 270 -3.87 -15.98 13.90
C VAL A 270 -5.09 -15.95 12.98
N ARG A 271 -6.16 -15.28 13.42
CA ARG A 271 -7.40 -15.13 12.66
C ARG A 271 -7.83 -13.67 12.66
N SER A 272 -8.29 -13.22 11.51
CA SER A 272 -8.93 -11.92 11.35
C SER A 272 -10.16 -12.06 10.47
N SER A 273 -11.17 -11.25 10.77
CA SER A 273 -12.34 -11.05 9.94
C SER A 273 -12.72 -9.57 10.01
N TYR A 274 -13.28 -9.06 8.94
CA TYR A 274 -13.77 -7.69 8.90
C TYR A 274 -15.27 -7.70 8.61
N SER A 275 -15.98 -6.77 9.23
CA SER A 275 -17.35 -6.43 8.94
C SER A 275 -17.38 -4.93 8.69
N ILE A 276 -18.13 -4.48 7.69
CA ILE A 276 -18.35 -3.05 7.48
C ILE A 276 -19.78 -2.78 7.03
N ALA A 277 -20.43 -1.88 7.75
CA ALA A 277 -21.69 -1.28 7.38
C ALA A 277 -21.45 0.20 7.04
N PHE A 278 -22.14 0.66 5.99
CA PHE A 278 -22.10 2.05 5.54
C PHE A 278 -23.54 2.55 5.40
N GLU A 279 -23.80 3.72 5.97
CA GLU A 279 -25.10 4.38 5.91
C GLU A 279 -24.91 5.86 5.52
N PRO A 280 -25.47 6.32 4.39
CA PRO A 280 -25.53 7.73 4.06
C PRO A 280 -26.34 8.50 5.10
N LEU A 281 -25.87 9.68 5.50
CA LEU A 281 -26.55 10.56 6.45
C LEU A 281 -26.83 11.94 5.82
N PRO A 282 -27.89 12.63 6.25
CA PRO A 282 -28.02 14.06 6.00
C PRO A 282 -26.79 14.82 6.52
N PRO A 283 -26.27 15.82 5.79
CA PRO A 283 -25.08 16.56 6.20
C PRO A 283 -25.21 17.20 7.59
N GLU A 284 -26.41 17.61 7.99
CA GLU A 284 -26.68 18.21 9.29
C GLU A 284 -26.42 17.22 10.44
N ALA A 285 -26.69 15.93 10.24
CA ALA A 285 -26.46 14.88 11.23
C ALA A 285 -24.96 14.59 11.43
N ALA A 286 -24.13 14.92 10.43
CA ALA A 286 -22.68 14.73 10.46
C ALA A 286 -21.90 16.04 10.64
N ALA A 287 -22.57 17.19 10.78
CA ALA A 287 -21.92 18.50 10.77
C ALA A 287 -20.83 18.67 11.86
N TRP A 288 -21.03 18.05 13.03
CA TRP A 288 -20.08 18.05 14.13
C TRP A 288 -18.80 17.26 13.85
N ALA A 289 -18.82 16.35 12.86
CA ALA A 289 -17.66 15.58 12.40
C ALA A 289 -16.84 16.31 11.32
N ALA A 290 -17.12 17.59 11.06
CA ALA A 290 -16.29 18.42 10.22
C ALA A 290 -14.89 18.62 10.83
N GLY A 291 -13.87 18.77 9.97
CA GLY A 291 -12.52 19.15 10.42
C GLY A 291 -11.67 18.01 10.98
N THR A 292 -11.95 16.75 10.64
CA THR A 292 -11.04 15.64 10.95
C THR A 292 -9.64 15.88 10.42
N GLU A 293 -8.63 15.47 11.19
CA GLU A 293 -7.22 15.69 10.87
C GLU A 293 -6.51 14.41 10.41
N GLY A 294 -5.22 14.53 10.11
CA GLY A 294 -4.34 13.41 9.77
C GLY A 294 -4.76 12.70 8.47
N LEU A 295 -4.66 11.37 8.47
CA LEU A 295 -5.02 10.53 7.32
C LEU A 295 -6.46 10.75 6.84
N HIS A 296 -7.34 11.14 7.76
CA HIS A 296 -8.77 11.29 7.53
C HIS A 296 -9.17 12.73 7.19
N ALA A 297 -8.21 13.64 7.00
CA ALA A 297 -8.50 14.98 6.53
C ALA A 297 -9.12 14.96 5.13
N ALA A 298 -10.07 15.87 4.89
CA ALA A 298 -10.63 16.06 3.56
C ALA A 298 -9.57 16.70 2.65
N MET A 299 -9.38 16.12 1.46
CA MET A 299 -8.49 16.63 0.43
C MET A 299 -9.32 17.33 -0.63
N PRO A 300 -9.05 18.61 -0.95
CA PRO A 300 -9.71 19.29 -2.05
C PRO A 300 -9.52 18.53 -3.36
N MET A 301 -10.56 18.50 -4.18
CA MET A 301 -10.51 18.00 -5.54
C MET A 301 -10.46 19.18 -6.50
N ALA A 302 -9.60 19.09 -7.51
CA ALA A 302 -9.58 20.06 -8.59
C ALA A 302 -10.98 20.14 -9.26
N PRO A 303 -11.46 21.34 -9.63
CA PRO A 303 -12.72 21.48 -10.34
C PRO A 303 -12.70 20.69 -11.66
N PRO A 304 -13.86 20.24 -12.17
CA PRO A 304 -13.96 19.43 -13.39
C PRO A 304 -13.55 20.13 -14.71
N ALA A 305 -12.76 21.21 -14.67
CA ALA A 305 -12.24 21.92 -15.84
C ALA A 305 -10.71 22.15 -15.73
N ALA A 306 -9.95 21.06 -15.70
CA ALA A 306 -8.49 21.03 -15.97
C ALA A 306 -8.00 19.58 -16.17
N ARG A 307 -8.78 18.74 -16.88
CA ARG A 307 -8.36 17.40 -17.35
C ARG A 307 -8.49 17.33 -18.85
#